data_AF-G0RKH1-F1
#
_entry.id   AF-G0RKH1-F1
#
_cell.length_a   1.000
_cell.length_b   1.000
_cell.length_c   1.000
_cell.angle_alpha   90.00
_cell.angle_beta   90.00
_cell.angle_gamma   90.00
#
_symmetry.space_group_name_H-M   'P 1'
#
loop_
_entity.id
_entity.type
_entity.pdbx_description
1 polymer ?
#
loop_
_entity_poly.entity_id
_entity_poly.type
_entity_poly.pdbx_seq_one_letter_code
_entity_poly.pdbx_strand_id
1 'polypeptide(L)'
;TAKYEARRDALMELYINASNFIVHESELKAEIDEIFSEDYFRKQSQAFQLYGTTENAWGVYGRPPSIADMLETTTGKSTKLMDYYESEYDHSVKRQKRIAEEFTGGKME
;
A
#
# COMPACT_ATOMS: atom_id res chain seq x y z
N THR A 1 -22.18 8.36 -22.91
CA THR A 1 -20.79 8.01 -23.23
C THR A 1 -19.92 8.13 -21.99
N ALA A 2 -19.75 9.32 -21.40
CA ALA A 2 -18.94 9.52 -20.18
C ALA A 2 -19.33 8.65 -18.96
N LYS A 3 -20.63 8.50 -18.65
CA LYS A 3 -21.08 7.62 -17.54
C LYS A 3 -20.78 6.14 -17.76
N TYR A 4 -20.68 5.70 -19.02
CA TYR A 4 -20.41 4.31 -19.36
C TYR A 4 -18.90 4.03 -19.28
N GLU A 5 -18.08 4.96 -19.77
CA GLU A 5 -16.61 4.91 -19.66
C GLU A 5 -16.17 4.91 -18.20
N ALA A 6 -16.67 5.84 -17.38
CA ALA A 6 -16.35 5.86 -15.95
C ALA A 6 -16.71 4.55 -15.21
N ARG A 7 -17.81 3.89 -15.61
CA ARG A 7 -18.18 2.58 -15.05
C ARG A 7 -17.21 1.49 -15.50
N ARG A 8 -16.81 1.51 -16.77
CA ARG A 8 -15.84 0.55 -17.32
C ARG A 8 -14.49 0.70 -16.62
N ASP A 9 -14.03 1.92 -16.39
CA ASP A 9 -12.77 2.19 -15.70
C ASP A 9 -12.82 1.70 -14.24
N ALA A 10 -13.92 1.97 -13.54
CA ALA A 10 -14.13 1.46 -12.18
C ALA A 10 -14.17 -0.08 -12.11
N LEU A 11 -14.76 -0.75 -13.10
CA LEU A 11 -14.75 -2.23 -13.17
C LEU A 11 -13.36 -2.78 -13.48
N MET A 12 -12.57 -2.08 -14.30
CA MET A 12 -11.20 -2.47 -14.60
C MET A 12 -10.30 -2.32 -13.36
N GLU A 13 -10.48 -1.25 -12.58
CA GLU A 13 -9.80 -1.06 -11.30
C GLU A 13 -10.18 -2.17 -10.31
N LEU A 14 -11.47 -2.51 -10.22
CA LEU A 14 -11.89 -3.64 -9.40
C LEU A 14 -11.27 -4.96 -9.87
N TYR A 15 -11.18 -5.20 -11.18
CA TYR A 15 -10.58 -6.42 -11.73
C TYR A 15 -9.10 -6.55 -11.34
N ILE A 16 -8.33 -5.46 -11.42
CA ILE A 16 -6.92 -5.46 -11.01
C ILE A 16 -6.81 -5.69 -9.50
N ASN A 17 -7.61 -4.98 -8.70
CA ASN A 17 -7.58 -5.13 -7.24
C ASN A 17 -8.06 -6.51 -6.77
N ALA A 18 -8.94 -7.16 -7.55
CA ALA A 18 -9.46 -8.49 -7.25
C ALA A 18 -8.40 -9.59 -7.31
N SER A 19 -7.22 -9.36 -7.91
CA SER A 19 -6.10 -10.31 -7.82
C SER A 19 -5.63 -10.54 -6.39
N ASN A 20 -5.85 -9.56 -5.51
CA ASN A 20 -5.46 -9.62 -4.10
C ASN A 20 -6.63 -10.04 -3.20
N PHE A 21 -7.80 -10.35 -3.77
CA PHE A 21 -8.95 -10.74 -2.98
C PHE A 21 -8.86 -12.23 -2.66
N ILE A 22 -9.19 -12.54 -1.41
CA ILE A 22 -9.35 -13.91 -0.94
C ILE A 22 -10.77 -14.35 -1.32
N VAL A 23 -10.89 -15.31 -2.23
CA VAL A 23 -12.19 -15.81 -2.71
C VAL A 23 -12.43 -17.23 -2.19
N HIS A 24 -11.38 -18.02 -2.03
CA HIS A 24 -11.45 -19.41 -1.59
C HIS A 24 -11.00 -19.62 -0.15
N GLU A 25 -11.60 -20.58 0.55
CA GLU A 25 -11.21 -20.92 1.93
C GLU A 25 -9.75 -21.37 2.05
N SER A 26 -9.19 -21.99 1.01
CA SER A 26 -7.79 -22.38 0.96
C SER A 26 -6.84 -21.18 0.96
N GLU A 27 -7.21 -20.11 0.25
CA GLU A 27 -6.45 -18.85 0.21
C GLU A 27 -6.53 -18.15 1.57
N LEU A 28 -7.72 -18.12 2.18
CA LEU A 28 -7.91 -17.56 3.51
C LEU A 28 -7.03 -18.26 4.55
N LYS A 29 -7.01 -19.60 4.50
CA LYS A 29 -6.20 -20.39 5.42
C LYS A 29 -4.70 -20.10 5.24
N ALA A 30 -4.22 -20.02 4.00
CA ALA A 30 -2.82 -19.70 3.72
C ALA A 30 -2.45 -18.30 4.25
N GLU A 31 -3.30 -17.30 3.99
CA GLU A 31 -3.06 -15.93 4.46
C GLU A 31 -3.06 -15.83 5.99
N ILE A 32 -3.95 -16.58 6.66
CA ILE A 32 -3.98 -16.65 8.13
C ILE A 32 -2.70 -17.28 8.66
N ASP A 33 -2.30 -18.43 8.11
CA ASP A 33 -1.11 -19.16 8.55
C ASP A 33 0.17 -18.31 8.33
N GLU A 34 0.18 -17.41 7.34
CA GLU A 34 1.25 -16.44 7.09
C GLU A 34 1.23 -15.26 8.09
N ILE A 35 0.15 -14.47 8.08
CA ILE A 35 0.04 -13.21 8.84
C ILE A 35 0.02 -13.46 10.35
N PHE A 36 -0.68 -14.51 10.80
CA PHE A 36 -0.82 -14.83 12.22
C PHE A 36 0.24 -15.81 12.73
N SER A 37 1.33 -16.00 11.97
CA SER A 37 2.49 -16.72 12.49
C SER A 37 3.10 -15.96 13.68
N GLU A 38 3.52 -16.68 14.73
CA GLU A 38 4.10 -16.08 15.96
C GLU A 38 5.29 -15.17 15.65
N ASP A 39 6.02 -15.49 14.58
CA ASP A 39 7.22 -14.78 14.15
C ASP A 39 6.97 -13.71 13.08
N TYR A 40 5.73 -13.45 12.67
CA TYR A 40 5.41 -12.56 11.55
C TYR A 40 6.05 -11.18 11.71
N PHE A 41 5.76 -10.49 12.83
CA PHE A 41 6.30 -9.16 13.10
C PHE A 41 7.83 -9.16 13.29
N ARG A 42 8.38 -10.25 13.83
CA ARG A 42 9.83 -10.40 13.98
C ARG A 42 10.54 -10.51 12.63
N LYS A 43 9.99 -11.31 11.72
CA LYS A 43 10.49 -11.43 10.34
C LYS A 43 10.37 -10.10 9.61
N GLN A 44 9.24 -9.40 9.77
CA GLN A 44 9.01 -8.12 9.13
C GLN A 44 9.95 -7.02 9.65
N SER A 45 10.20 -6.99 10.96
CA SER A 45 11.18 -6.09 11.59
C SER A 45 12.59 -6.29 11.03
N GLN A 46 13.01 -7.54 10.86
CA GLN A 46 14.30 -7.88 10.25
C GLN A 46 14.39 -7.44 8.78
N ALA A 47 13.32 -7.63 8.01
CA ALA A 47 13.26 -7.21 6.60
C ALA A 47 13.44 -5.70 6.45
N PHE A 48 12.89 -4.92 7.39
CA PHE A 48 13.04 -3.46 7.44
C PHE A 48 14.29 -2.98 8.20
N GLN A 49 15.20 -3.88 8.59
CA GLN A 49 16.42 -3.56 9.34
C GLN A 49 16.16 -2.75 10.63
N LEU A 50 15.00 -2.95 11.24
CA LEU A 50 14.64 -2.28 12.48
C LEU A 50 15.37 -2.98 13.64
N TYR A 51 16.32 -2.30 14.26
CA TYR A 51 17.08 -2.81 15.39
C TYR A 51 16.21 -2.83 16.66
N GLY A 52 15.37 -3.86 16.78
CA GLY A 52 14.50 -4.13 17.92
C GLY A 52 13.54 -5.29 17.63
N THR A 53 13.37 -6.20 18.58
CA THR A 53 12.33 -7.25 18.50
C THR A 53 10.97 -6.60 18.70
N THR A 54 10.39 -6.09 17.61
CA THR A 54 9.04 -5.53 17.63
C THR A 54 8.05 -6.64 17.36
N GLU A 55 7.18 -6.90 18.33
CA GLU A 55 6.16 -7.97 18.27
C GLU A 55 4.78 -7.43 17.88
N ASN A 56 4.73 -6.21 17.34
CA ASN A 56 3.48 -5.56 17.01
C ASN A 56 3.60 -4.66 15.77
N ALA A 57 2.43 -4.35 15.19
CA ALA A 57 2.30 -3.49 14.02
C ALA A 57 2.90 -2.10 14.22
N TRP A 58 2.84 -1.52 15.43
CA TRP A 58 3.38 -0.18 15.68
C TRP A 58 4.90 -0.13 15.63
N GLY A 59 5.56 -1.19 16.10
CA GLY A 59 7.01 -1.29 16.09
C GLY A 59 7.56 -1.62 14.69
N VAL A 60 6.76 -2.26 13.84
CA VAL A 60 7.14 -2.56 12.45
C VAL A 60 6.78 -1.43 11.50
N TYR A 61 5.53 -0.95 11.55
CA TYR A 61 4.99 0.03 10.59
C TYR A 61 5.02 1.48 11.08
N GLY A 62 5.35 1.70 12.35
CA GLY A 62 5.22 3.00 13.01
C GLY A 62 3.80 3.28 13.47
N ARG A 63 3.61 4.43 14.14
CA ARG A 63 2.29 4.93 14.53
C ARG A 63 1.43 5.22 13.28
N PRO A 64 0.10 5.15 13.38
CA PRO A 64 -0.75 5.43 12.24
C PRO A 64 -0.67 6.93 11.92
N PRO A 65 -0.82 7.33 10.65
CA PRO A 65 -0.71 8.74 10.29
C PRO A 65 -1.82 9.56 10.98
N SER A 66 -1.42 10.57 11.74
CA SER A 66 -2.30 11.60 12.27
C SER A 66 -2.56 12.68 11.23
N ILE A 67 -3.50 13.59 11.52
CA ILE A 67 -3.78 14.75 10.65
C ILE A 67 -2.54 15.63 10.48
N ALA A 68 -1.74 15.79 11.55
CA ALA A 68 -0.49 16.53 11.49
C ALA A 68 0.52 15.85 10.55
N ASP A 69 0.64 14.53 10.63
CA ASP A 69 1.55 13.76 9.76
C ASP A 69 1.15 13.91 8.27
N MET A 70 -0.15 13.88 7.95
CA MET A 70 -0.65 14.12 6.58
C MET A 70 -0.37 15.55 6.06
N LEU A 71 -0.32 16.54 6.96
CA LEU A 71 0.04 17.91 6.59
C LEU A 71 1.55 18.02 6.34
N GLU A 72 2.37 17.34 7.16
CA GLU A 72 3.82 17.30 6.99
C GLU A 72 4.25 16.66 5.67
N THR A 73 3.58 15.58 5.23
CA THR A 73 3.85 14.97 3.92
C THR A 73 3.57 15.92 2.76
N THR A 74 2.59 16.82 2.89
CA THR A 74 2.28 17.82 1.85
C THR A 74 3.31 18.95 1.80
N THR A 75 4.01 19.20 2.91
CA THR A 75 5.00 20.29 3.03
C THR A 75 6.45 19.82 2.79
N GLY A 76 6.66 18.53 2.46
CA GLY A 76 7.95 17.96 2.12
C GLY A 76 8.91 17.78 3.31
N LYS A 77 8.38 17.75 4.54
CA LYS A 77 9.17 17.63 5.79
C LYS A 77 8.75 16.43 6.64
N SER A 78 8.27 15.35 6.01
CA SER A 78 7.82 14.17 6.76
C SER A 78 8.98 13.57 7.56
N THR A 79 8.73 13.33 8.84
CA THR A 79 9.67 12.65 9.76
C THR A 79 9.34 11.16 9.94
N LYS A 80 8.43 10.63 9.12
CA LYS A 80 7.93 9.25 9.23
C LYS A 80 8.94 8.23 8.71
N LEU A 81 9.16 7.18 9.50
CA LEU A 81 10.10 6.10 9.19
C LEU A 81 9.73 5.32 7.91
N MET A 82 8.43 5.24 7.57
CA MET A 82 7.99 4.63 6.30
C MET A 82 8.23 5.53 5.09
N ASP A 83 8.16 6.84 5.27
CA ASP A 83 8.40 7.82 4.21
C ASP A 83 9.90 7.97 3.94
N TYR A 84 10.77 7.41 4.80
CA TYR A 84 12.19 7.26 4.52
C TYR A 84 12.45 6.33 3.33
N TYR A 85 11.60 5.30 3.16
CA TYR A 85 11.72 4.34 2.07
C TYR A 85 10.92 4.74 0.83
N GLU A 86 9.94 5.63 0.96
CA GLU A 86 9.14 6.14 -0.14
C GLU A 86 9.66 7.54 -0.52
N SER A 87 10.48 7.61 -1.56
CA SER A 87 11.06 8.87 -1.99
C SER A 87 10.01 9.78 -2.63
N GLU A 88 10.19 11.10 -2.57
CA GLU A 88 9.39 12.06 -3.36
C GLU A 88 9.34 11.67 -4.86
N TYR A 89 10.40 11.02 -5.34
CA TYR A 89 10.46 10.45 -6.69
C TYR A 89 9.40 9.34 -6.88
N ASP A 90 9.24 8.41 -5.94
CA ASP A 90 8.22 7.36 -5.99
C ASP A 90 6.80 7.93 -5.99
N HIS A 91 6.54 8.97 -5.20
CA HIS A 91 5.27 9.68 -5.22
C HIS A 91 5.00 10.34 -6.59
N SER A 92 6.02 10.96 -7.18
CA SER A 92 5.91 11.58 -8.50
C SER A 92 5.62 10.56 -9.60
N VAL A 93 6.29 9.40 -9.58
CA VAL A 93 6.11 8.29 -10.53
C VAL A 93 4.70 7.71 -10.39
N LYS A 94 4.22 7.47 -9.17
CA LYS A 94 2.84 7.01 -8.93
C LYS A 94 1.80 8.00 -9.45
N ARG A 95 2.04 9.31 -9.27
CA ARG A 95 1.15 10.36 -9.79
C ARG A 95 1.18 10.41 -11.32
N GLN A 96 2.36 10.35 -11.93
CA GLN A 96 2.50 10.33 -13.38
C GLN A 96 1.82 9.10 -14.00
N LYS A 97 2.01 7.92 -13.40
CA LYS A 97 1.32 6.68 -13.78
C LYS A 97 -0.20 6.87 -13.74
N ARG A 98 -0.74 7.38 -12.63
CA ARG A 98 -2.19 7.65 -12.48
C ARG A 98 -2.73 8.62 -13.55
N ILE A 99 -2.01 9.71 -13.81
CA ILE A 99 -2.41 10.70 -14.84
C ILE A 99 -2.43 10.04 -16.22
N ALA A 100 -1.42 9.22 -16.53
CA ALA A 100 -1.35 8.52 -17.80
C ALA A 100 -2.46 7.46 -17.94
N GLU A 101 -2.78 6.72 -16.88
CA GLU A 101 -3.90 5.76 -16.87
C GLU A 101 -5.25 6.44 -17.11
N GLU A 102 -5.51 7.55 -16.42
CA GLU A 102 -6.75 8.32 -16.57
C GLU A 102 -6.88 8.92 -17.98
N PHE A 103 -5.77 9.36 -18.56
CA PHE A 103 -5.77 9.95 -19.91
C PHE A 103 -5.85 8.92 -21.04
N THR A 104 -5.25 7.74 -20.85
CA THR A 104 -5.22 6.67 -21.88
C THR A 104 -6.42 5.73 -21.81
N GLY A 105 -7.20 5.76 -20.72
CA GLY A 105 -8.35 4.87 -20.52
C GLY A 105 -7.95 3.40 -20.34
N GLY A 106 -6.67 3.15 -20.03
CA GLY A 106 -6.09 1.83 -19.85
C GLY A 106 -5.15 1.81 -18.64
N LYS A 107 -5.27 0.78 -17.81
CA LYS A 107 -4.39 0.57 -16.67
C LYS A 107 -3.05 0.03 -17.17
N MET A 108 -1.95 0.71 -16.82
CA MET A 108 -0.60 0.23 -17.14
C MET A 108 -0.11 -0.64 -15.97
N GLU A 109 0.42 -1.83 -16.25
CA GLU A 109 1.09 -2.66 -15.24
C GLU A 109 2.44 -2.05 -14.83
#